data_AF-A0A7X4DYD3-F1
#
_entry.id   AF-A0A7X4DYD3-F1
#
_cell.length_a   1.000
_cell.length_b   1.000
_cell.length_c   1.000
_cell.angle_alpha   90.00
_cell.angle_beta   90.00
_cell.angle_gamma   90.00
#
_symmetry.space_group_name_H-M   'P 1'
#
loop_
_entity.id
_entity.type
_entity.pdbx_description
1 polymer ?
#
loop_
_entity_poly.entity_id
_entity_poly.type
_entity_poly.pdbx_seq_one_letter_code
_entity_poly.pdbx_strand_id
1 'polypeptide(L)'
;TYGDSILAAAGGTNVLADRTRYPEVTLDEVAELRPEAILLPDEPYRFKEDHIPEFAGIAPTAVVDGKLLWWYGPRMPEAIRELRRIVGKLAA
;
A
#
# COMPACT_ATOMS: atom_id res chain seq x y z
N THR A 1 -5.21 3.96 -10.54
CA THR A 1 -3.84 4.24 -11.04
C THR A 1 -3.11 2.93 -11.29
N TYR A 2 -1.84 2.92 -11.75
CA TYR A 2 -1.09 1.66 -11.87
C TYR A 2 -0.99 0.91 -10.52
N GLY A 3 -0.61 1.62 -9.44
CA GLY A 3 -0.53 1.04 -8.09
C GLY A 3 -1.86 0.44 -7.60
N ASP A 4 -2.96 1.14 -7.87
CA ASP A 4 -4.31 0.64 -7.60
C ASP A 4 -4.62 -0.67 -8.35
N SER A 5 -4.31 -0.74 -9.66
CA SER A 5 -4.56 -1.94 -10.47
C SER A 5 -3.68 -3.13 -10.07
N ILE A 6 -2.40 -2.89 -9.73
CA ILE A 6 -1.52 -4.00 -9.30
C ILE A 6 -1.86 -4.50 -7.90
N LEU A 7 -2.31 -3.62 -7.00
CA LEU A 7 -2.84 -4.01 -5.68
C LEU A 7 -4.10 -4.88 -5.84
N ALA A 8 -5.02 -4.49 -6.72
CA ALA A 8 -6.20 -5.28 -7.06
C ALA A 8 -5.83 -6.66 -7.64
N ALA A 9 -4.86 -6.72 -8.55
CA ALA A 9 -4.35 -7.98 -9.09
C ALA A 9 -3.69 -8.88 -8.03
N ALA A 10 -3.10 -8.28 -6.99
CA ALA A 10 -2.55 -8.99 -5.84
C ALA A 10 -3.63 -9.51 -4.88
N GLY A 11 -4.88 -9.04 -4.99
CA GLY A 11 -6.01 -9.43 -4.15
C GLY A 11 -6.32 -8.42 -3.04
N GLY A 12 -5.69 -7.25 -3.04
CA GLY A 12 -6.01 -6.15 -2.12
C GLY A 12 -7.06 -5.20 -2.70
N THR A 13 -7.68 -4.39 -1.84
CA THR A 13 -8.56 -3.29 -2.24
C THR A 13 -7.99 -1.99 -1.72
N ASN A 14 -7.86 -0.99 -2.60
CA ASN A 14 -7.46 0.35 -2.19
C ASN A 14 -8.66 1.06 -1.55
N VAL A 15 -8.60 1.33 -0.24
CA VAL A 15 -9.68 1.99 0.50
C VAL A 15 -9.99 3.42 0.04
N LEU A 16 -9.13 4.01 -0.80
CA LEU A 16 -9.29 5.33 -1.40
C LEU A 16 -9.71 5.28 -2.88
N ALA A 17 -10.09 4.11 -3.43
CA ALA A 17 -10.37 3.94 -4.86
C ALA A 17 -11.48 4.86 -5.41
N ASP A 18 -12.47 5.22 -4.58
CA ASP A 18 -13.60 6.08 -4.97
C ASP A 18 -13.31 7.59 -4.89
N ARG A 19 -12.06 7.97 -4.59
CA ARG A 19 -11.64 9.38 -4.47
C ARG A 19 -11.00 9.89 -5.76
N THR A 20 -10.57 11.15 -5.75
CA THR A 20 -9.76 11.72 -6.84
C THR A 20 -8.45 10.94 -6.98
N ARG A 21 -7.76 11.09 -8.13
CA ARG A 21 -6.61 10.24 -8.50
C ARG A 21 -5.47 10.19 -7.45
N TYR A 22 -5.22 11.30 -6.77
CA TYR A 22 -4.26 11.43 -5.67
C TYR A 22 -4.90 12.32 -4.61
N PRO A 23 -5.70 11.75 -3.71
CA PRO A 23 -6.37 12.53 -2.68
C PRO A 23 -5.35 12.94 -1.61
N GLU A 24 -5.51 14.15 -1.08
CA GLU A 24 -4.91 14.52 0.20
C GLU A 24 -5.83 14.03 1.31
N VAL A 25 -5.28 13.35 2.30
CA VAL A 25 -6.02 12.80 3.45
C VAL A 25 -5.22 13.02 4.73
N THR A 26 -5.94 13.13 5.84
CA THR A 26 -5.39 13.13 7.20
C THR A 26 -5.31 11.71 7.76
N LEU A 27 -4.50 11.51 8.79
CA LEU A 27 -4.41 10.20 9.47
C LEU A 27 -5.74 9.79 10.11
N ASP A 28 -6.53 10.75 10.62
CA ASP A 28 -7.85 10.48 11.20
C ASP A 28 -8.84 9.98 10.15
N GLU A 29 -8.87 10.59 8.95
CA GLU A 29 -9.69 10.11 7.83
C GLU A 29 -9.28 8.70 7.39
N VAL A 30 -7.97 8.40 7.37
CA VAL A 30 -7.49 7.04 7.08
C VAL A 30 -7.95 6.05 8.15
N ALA A 31 -7.94 6.44 9.43
CA ALA A 31 -8.42 5.60 10.53
C ALA A 31 -9.92 5.29 10.40
N GLU A 32 -10.74 6.27 10.02
CA GLU A 32 -12.18 6.10 9.79
C GLU A 32 -12.51 5.09 8.67
N LEU A 33 -11.63 4.98 7.66
CA LEU A 33 -11.76 4.02 6.58
C LEU A 33 -11.44 2.57 7.01
N ARG A 34 -10.87 2.37 8.20
CA ARG A 34 -10.53 1.07 8.81
C ARG A 34 -9.77 0.14 7.85
N PRO A 35 -8.61 0.54 7.33
CA PRO A 35 -7.80 -0.32 6.49
C PRO A 35 -7.31 -1.53 7.27
N GLU A 36 -7.20 -2.68 6.60
CA GLU A 36 -6.63 -3.91 7.19
C GLU A 36 -5.10 -3.89 7.19
N ALA A 37 -4.49 -3.08 6.31
CA ALA A 37 -3.05 -2.92 6.21
C ALA A 37 -2.68 -1.55 5.61
N ILE A 38 -1.52 -1.04 5.99
CA ILE A 38 -0.91 0.16 5.38
C ILE A 38 0.44 -0.22 4.77
N LEU A 39 0.62 0.13 3.50
CA LEU A 39 1.86 -0.09 2.76
C LEU A 39 2.59 1.25 2.61
N LEU A 40 3.85 1.30 3.03
CA LEU A 40 4.72 2.48 2.91
C LEU A 40 5.83 2.21 1.88
N PRO A 41 5.69 2.67 0.62
CA PRO A 41 6.70 2.43 -0.41
C PRO A 41 8.02 3.15 -0.10
N ASP A 42 9.17 2.54 -0.36
CA ASP A 42 10.48 3.20 -0.22
C ASP A 42 10.85 4.14 -1.40
N GLU A 43 9.99 4.22 -2.42
CA GLU A 43 10.05 5.15 -3.54
C GLU A 43 8.66 5.42 -4.14
N PRO A 44 8.43 6.57 -4.84
CA PRO A 44 9.40 7.65 -5.12
C PRO A 44 9.73 8.51 -3.90
N TYR A 45 8.80 8.61 -2.94
CA TYR A 45 9.11 9.14 -1.61
C TYR A 45 9.68 8.01 -0.75
N ARG A 46 10.78 8.29 -0.04
CA ARG A 46 11.49 7.28 0.74
C ARG A 46 10.89 7.12 2.12
N PHE A 47 9.81 6.34 2.24
CA PHE A 47 9.39 5.87 3.54
C PHE A 47 10.45 4.93 4.15
N LYS A 48 10.59 4.97 5.48
CA LYS A 48 11.56 4.20 6.27
C LYS A 48 10.82 3.60 7.47
N GLU A 49 11.46 2.63 8.13
CA GLU A 49 10.90 1.98 9.32
C GLU A 49 10.55 2.98 10.43
N ASP A 50 11.33 4.07 10.57
CA ASP A 50 11.08 5.14 11.53
C ASP A 50 9.74 5.87 11.32
N HIS A 51 9.11 5.75 10.14
CA HIS A 51 7.78 6.32 9.88
C HIS A 51 6.64 5.36 10.31
N ILE A 52 6.93 4.06 10.53
CA ILE A 52 5.91 3.07 10.92
C ILE A 52 5.12 3.49 12.18
N PRO A 53 5.75 4.02 13.26
CA PRO A 53 5.03 4.42 14.46
C PRO A 53 3.91 5.46 14.22
N GLU A 54 3.99 6.27 13.16
CA GLU A 54 2.95 7.25 12.81
C GLU A 54 1.64 6.59 12.35
N PHE A 55 1.71 5.36 11.83
CA PHE A 55 0.57 4.61 11.27
C PHE A 55 0.17 3.40 12.12
N ALA A 56 1.03 2.97 13.05
CA ALA A 56 0.83 1.76 13.85
C ALA A 56 -0.45 1.77 14.71
N GLY A 57 -0.98 2.96 15.04
CA GLY A 57 -2.26 3.11 15.74
C GLY A 57 -3.50 2.89 14.86
N ILE A 58 -3.34 2.79 13.54
CA ILE A 58 -4.43 2.66 12.56
C ILE A 58 -4.55 1.21 12.09
N ALA A 59 -3.45 0.64 11.58
CA ALA A 59 -3.43 -0.72 11.04
C ALA A 59 -1.99 -1.28 11.01
N PRO A 60 -1.84 -2.63 10.88
CA PRO A 60 -0.56 -3.24 10.57
C PRO A 60 0.13 -2.55 9.38
N THR A 61 1.34 -2.05 9.61
CA THR A 61 2.05 -1.19 8.66
C THR A 61 3.40 -1.79 8.31
N ALA A 62 3.79 -1.75 7.04
CA ALA A 62 5.13 -2.16 6.62
C ALA A 62 5.69 -1.26 5.52
N VAL A 63 7.01 -1.08 5.56
CA VAL A 63 7.76 -0.54 4.42
C VAL A 63 7.88 -1.61 3.35
N VAL A 64 7.67 -1.24 2.08
CA VAL A 64 7.70 -2.17 0.94
C VAL A 64 8.58 -1.63 -0.19
N ASP A 65 9.13 -2.51 -1.01
CA ASP A 65 9.81 -2.13 -2.26
C ASP A 65 8.81 -1.40 -3.16
N GLY A 66 9.03 -0.10 -3.37
CA GLY A 66 8.13 0.76 -4.15
C GLY A 66 8.06 0.37 -5.62
N LYS A 67 9.05 -0.37 -6.14
CA LYS A 67 9.02 -0.90 -7.52
C LYS A 67 7.87 -1.86 -7.73
N LEU A 68 7.44 -2.55 -6.67
CA LEU A 68 6.26 -3.43 -6.73
C LEU A 68 4.99 -2.66 -7.10
N LEU A 69 4.88 -1.39 -6.70
CA LEU A 69 3.70 -0.56 -6.91
C LEU A 69 3.83 0.41 -8.08
N TRP A 70 5.05 0.79 -8.47
CA TRP A 70 5.28 1.88 -9.43
C TRP A 70 6.04 1.51 -10.70
N TRP A 71 6.71 0.36 -10.76
CA TRP A 71 7.50 -0.06 -11.93
C TRP A 71 6.76 -1.15 -12.72
N TYR A 72 6.01 -0.72 -13.74
CA TYR A 72 5.36 -1.62 -14.68
C TYR A 72 6.35 -2.25 -15.67
N GLY A 73 5.99 -3.40 -16.24
CA GLY A 73 6.78 -4.10 -17.26
C GLY A 73 7.03 -5.58 -16.95
N PRO A 74 8.18 -6.16 -17.36
CA PRO A 74 8.46 -7.59 -17.27
C PRO A 74 8.40 -8.19 -15.85
N ARG A 75 8.54 -7.34 -14.82
CA ARG A 75 8.54 -7.74 -13.41
C ARG A 75 7.14 -7.89 -12.80
N MET A 76 6.09 -7.45 -13.49
CA MET A 76 4.73 -7.46 -12.92
C MET A 76 4.27 -8.82 -12.38
N PRO A 77 4.54 -9.98 -13.03
CA PRO A 77 4.14 -11.27 -12.48
C PRO A 77 4.79 -11.57 -11.12
N GLU A 78 6.04 -11.15 -10.91
CA GLU A 78 6.72 -11.26 -9.62
C GLU A 78 6.16 -10.26 -8.60
N ALA A 79 5.93 -9.02 -9.03
CA ALA A 79 5.37 -7.99 -8.17
C ALA A 79 3.99 -8.38 -7.62
N ILE A 80 3.11 -8.96 -8.45
CA ILE A 80 1.80 -9.46 -8.01
C ILE A 80 1.95 -10.57 -6.95
N ARG A 81 2.87 -11.53 -7.14
CA ARG A 81 3.11 -12.62 -6.18
C ARG A 81 3.61 -12.06 -4.85
N GLU A 82 4.55 -11.13 -4.90
CA GLU A 82 5.15 -10.57 -3.69
C GLU A 82 4.19 -9.65 -2.94
N LEU A 83 3.44 -8.79 -3.64
CA LEU A 83 2.38 -7.99 -3.02
C LEU A 83 1.32 -8.86 -2.37
N ARG A 84 0.89 -9.95 -3.01
CA ARG A 84 -0.07 -10.89 -2.41
C ARG A 84 0.46 -11.47 -1.11
N ARG A 85 1.74 -11.85 -1.08
CA ARG A 85 2.40 -12.36 0.13
C ARG A 85 2.48 -11.31 1.23
N ILE A 86 2.73 -10.04 0.89
CA ILE A 86 2.80 -8.94 1.86
C ILE A 86 1.41 -8.62 2.42
N VAL A 87 0.43 -8.38 1.55
CA VAL A 87 -0.95 -8.07 1.95
C VAL A 87 -1.53 -9.19 2.80
N GLY A 88 -1.36 -10.45 2.40
CA GLY A 88 -1.84 -11.60 3.18
C GLY A 88 -1.14 -11.80 4.52
N LYS A 89 0.06 -11.24 4.73
CA LYS A 89 0.73 -11.27 6.05
C LYS A 89 0.29 -10.12 6.96
N LEU A 90 -0.06 -8.97 6.40
CA LEU A 90 -0.44 -7.79 7.18
C LEU A 90 -1.92 -7.80 7.56
N ALA A 91 -2.79 -8.37 6.72
CA ALA A 91 -4.23 -8.45 6.95
C ALA A 91 -4.66 -9.71 7.75
N ALA A 92 -3.71 -10.48 8.30
CA ALA A 92 -3.97 -11.70 9.08
C ALA A 92 -3.85 -11.42 10.58
#